data_AF-A0A3A6RCC2-F1
#
_entry.id   AF-A0A3A6RCC2-F1
#
_cell.length_a   1.000
_cell.length_b   1.000
_cell.length_c   1.000
_cell.angle_alpha   90.00
_cell.angle_beta   90.00
_cell.angle_gamma   90.00
#
_symmetry.space_group_name_H-M   'P 1'
#
loop_
_entity.id
_entity.type
_entity.pdbx_description
1 polymer ?
#
loop_
_entity_poly.entity_id
_entity_poly.type
_entity_poly.pdbx_seq_one_letter_code
_entity_poly.pdbx_strand_id
1 'polypeptide(L)'
;MRYANSVMTTYYDGYEGAEEESCVVVIRDKEMVIEYQRKSGHSMYRGELEGERYNLDHVSEIEGFAAEAYLSQPEDNLLDGTWSELENGLRVTGTWDIELKE
;
A
#
# COMPACT_ATOMS: atom_id res chain seq x y z
N MET A 1 -0.37 -10.11 13.16
CA MET A 1 0.80 -9.33 13.56
C MET A 1 0.56 -7.86 13.26
N ARG A 2 1.13 -6.94 14.05
CA ARG A 2 1.04 -5.50 13.82
C ARG A 2 2.45 -4.93 13.80
N TYR A 3 2.81 -4.28 12.71
CA TYR A 3 4.09 -3.62 12.48
C TYR A 3 3.84 -2.12 12.48
N ALA A 4 4.23 -1.44 13.56
CA ALA A 4 3.84 -0.04 13.81
C ALA A 4 4.85 0.98 13.26
N ASN A 5 6.06 0.53 12.94
CA ASN A 5 7.20 1.37 12.58
C ASN A 5 7.70 1.04 11.17
N SER A 6 6.84 0.50 10.32
CA SER A 6 7.17 0.10 8.96
C SER A 6 7.46 1.32 8.09
N VAL A 7 8.25 1.11 7.04
CA VAL A 7 8.56 2.13 6.03
C VAL A 7 8.04 1.63 4.69
N MET A 8 7.18 2.42 4.07
CA MET A 8 6.70 2.23 2.71
C MET A 8 7.53 3.12 1.79
N THR A 9 8.06 2.53 0.73
CA THR A 9 8.76 3.24 -0.33
C THR A 9 7.90 3.18 -1.59
N THR A 10 7.46 4.35 -2.06
CA THR A 10 6.59 4.54 -3.22
C THR A 10 7.39 4.92 -4.45
N TYR A 11 7.39 4.05 -5.45
CA TYR A 11 7.95 4.30 -6.77
C TYR A 11 6.82 4.59 -7.76
N TYR A 12 6.99 5.62 -8.59
CA TYR A 12 6.01 6.03 -9.59
C TYR A 12 6.48 5.64 -10.99
N ASP A 13 5.61 5.00 -11.77
CA ASP A 13 5.96 4.59 -13.14
C ASP A 13 6.31 5.80 -14.00
N GLY A 14 7.48 5.76 -14.65
CA GLY A 14 7.95 6.82 -15.54
C GLY A 14 8.61 8.01 -14.84
N TYR A 15 8.82 7.95 -13.52
CA TYR A 15 9.54 8.97 -12.75
C TYR A 15 10.81 8.38 -12.12
N GLU A 16 11.89 9.16 -12.12
CA GLU A 16 13.09 8.80 -11.35
C GLU A 16 12.93 9.24 -9.89
N GLY A 17 13.13 8.30 -8.97
CA GLY A 17 13.07 8.54 -7.53
C GLY A 17 11.99 7.72 -6.82
N ALA A 18 11.92 7.89 -5.50
CA ALA A 18 10.91 7.30 -4.65
C ALA A 18 10.53 8.28 -3.54
N GLU A 19 9.33 8.11 -3.00
CA GLU A 19 8.90 8.75 -1.77
C GLU A 19 8.90 7.72 -0.64
N GLU A 20 9.28 8.12 0.56
CA GLU A 20 9.24 7.26 1.74
C GLU A 20 8.19 7.78 2.72
N GLU A 21 7.31 6.89 3.16
CA GLU A 21 6.27 7.15 4.13
C GLU A 21 6.37 6.17 5.32
N SER A 22 6.22 6.69 6.54
CA SER A 22 5.98 5.83 7.68
C SER A 22 4.58 5.21 7.57
N CYS A 23 4.48 3.91 7.84
CA CYS A 23 3.23 3.18 7.76
C CYS A 23 3.05 2.20 8.92
N VAL A 24 1.78 1.86 9.18
CA VAL A 24 1.38 0.78 10.05
C VAL A 24 0.81 -0.33 9.19
N VAL A 25 1.32 -1.55 9.36
CA VAL A 25 0.82 -2.73 8.67
C VAL A 25 0.24 -3.69 9.70
N VAL A 26 -1.02 -4.07 9.52
CA VAL A 26 -1.72 -5.07 10.35
C VAL A 26 -2.06 -6.25 9.45
N ILE A 27 -1.52 -7.42 9.78
CA ILE A 27 -1.84 -8.68 9.10
C ILE A 27 -2.58 -9.57 10.09
N ARG A 28 -3.81 -10.00 9.77
CA ARG A 28 -4.60 -10.89 10.63
C ARG A 28 -5.28 -11.95 9.78
N ASP A 29 -4.95 -13.21 10.03
CA ASP A 29 -5.45 -14.35 9.26
C ASP A 29 -5.13 -14.17 7.76
N LYS A 30 -6.14 -13.85 6.95
CA LYS A 30 -5.98 -13.53 5.52
C LYS A 30 -6.09 -12.04 5.22
N GLU A 31 -6.45 -11.22 6.20
CA GLU A 31 -6.67 -9.80 6.01
C GLU A 31 -5.37 -9.02 6.21
N MET A 32 -5.16 -8.00 5.38
CA MET A 32 -4.13 -6.99 5.54
C MET A 32 -4.76 -5.60 5.54
N VAL A 33 -4.28 -4.76 6.46
CA VAL A 33 -4.58 -3.33 6.53
C VAL A 33 -3.27 -2.56 6.55
N ILE A 34 -3.17 -1.54 5.71
CA ILE A 34 -2.04 -0.62 5.65
C ILE A 34 -2.56 0.79 5.88
N GLU A 35 -1.99 1.47 6.87
CA GLU A 35 -2.31 2.86 7.19
C GLU A 35 -1.05 3.70 7.08
N TYR A 36 -1.11 4.81 6.37
CA TYR A 36 0.02 5.72 6.23
C TYR A 36 -0.45 7.14 5.97
N GLN A 37 0.45 8.10 6.19
CA GLN A 37 0.12 9.51 6.05
C GLN A 37 0.81 10.09 4.82
N ARG A 38 0.02 10.39 3.80
CA ARG A 38 0.46 11.17 2.65
C ARG A 38 0.39 12.66 2.94
N LYS A 39 1.04 13.45 2.08
CA LYS A 39 0.94 14.92 2.09
C LYS A 39 -0.52 15.39 2.01
N SER A 40 -1.39 14.65 1.35
CA SER A 40 -2.83 14.95 1.18
C SER A 40 -3.71 14.51 2.34
N GLY A 41 -3.22 13.67 3.26
CA GLY A 41 -3.99 13.18 4.40
C GLY A 41 -3.69 11.73 4.76
N HIS A 42 -4.55 11.17 5.59
CA HIS A 42 -4.51 9.77 5.98
C HIS A 42 -5.00 8.87 4.83
N SER A 43 -4.21 7.85 4.49
CA SER A 43 -4.52 6.84 3.49
C SER A 43 -4.60 5.46 4.15
N MET A 44 -5.61 4.68 3.77
CA MET A 44 -5.82 3.33 4.27
C MET A 44 -6.09 2.38 3.12
N TYR A 45 -5.36 1.26 3.07
CA TYR A 45 -5.65 0.15 2.17
C TYR A 45 -6.08 -1.06 3.00
N ARG A 46 -7.06 -1.81 2.50
CA ARG A 46 -7.54 -3.03 3.14
C ARG A 46 -7.86 -4.08 2.10
N GLY A 47 -7.56 -5.32 2.41
CA GLY A 47 -8.02 -6.44 1.61
C GLY A 47 -7.52 -7.78 2.10
N GLU A 48 -7.58 -8.78 1.25
CA GLU A 48 -7.38 -10.19 1.64
C GLU A 48 -6.35 -10.91 0.77
N LEU A 49 -5.75 -11.95 1.34
CA LEU A 49 -4.86 -12.88 0.65
C LEU A 49 -5.65 -13.76 -0.32
N GLU A 50 -5.38 -13.60 -1.61
CA GLU A 50 -5.91 -14.41 -2.69
C GLU A 50 -4.77 -15.16 -3.41
N GLY A 51 -4.67 -16.46 -3.13
CA GLY A 51 -3.55 -17.27 -3.61
C GLY A 51 -2.26 -16.89 -2.86
N GLU A 52 -1.33 -16.24 -3.55
CA GLU A 52 -0.01 -15.87 -3.01
C GLU A 52 0.16 -14.36 -2.78
N ARG A 53 -0.87 -13.56 -3.08
CA ARG A 53 -0.82 -12.09 -2.98
C ARG A 53 -2.04 -11.54 -2.26
N TYR A 54 -1.86 -10.42 -1.57
CA TYR A 54 -2.93 -9.61 -1.04
C TYR A 54 -3.48 -8.72 -2.15
N ASN A 55 -4.79 -8.73 -2.34
CA ASN A 55 -5.49 -7.75 -3.16
C ASN A 55 -6.08 -6.71 -2.21
N LEU A 56 -5.68 -5.46 -2.33
CA LEU A 56 -6.03 -4.38 -1.42
C LEU A 56 -6.79 -3.29 -2.16
N ASP A 57 -7.85 -2.79 -1.55
CA ASP A 57 -8.58 -1.61 -2.00
C ASP A 57 -8.36 -0.45 -1.03
N HIS A 58 -8.28 0.76 -1.57
CA HIS A 58 -8.19 1.96 -0.75
C HIS A 58 -9.54 2.27 -0.09
N VAL A 59 -9.51 2.42 1.23
CA VAL A 59 -10.65 2.73 2.07
C VAL A 59 -10.67 4.24 2.30
N SER A 60 -11.41 4.97 1.46
CA SER A 60 -11.59 6.41 1.61
C SER A 60 -13.01 6.86 1.25
N GLU A 61 -13.43 7.94 1.89
CA GLU A 61 -14.69 8.64 1.61
C GLU A 61 -14.53 9.73 0.53
N ILE A 62 -13.34 9.87 -0.07
CA ILE A 62 -13.08 10.86 -1.12
C ILE A 62 -13.80 10.47 -2.41
N GLU A 63 -14.81 11.24 -2.78
CA GLU A 63 -15.54 11.06 -4.04
C GLU A 63 -14.60 11.23 -5.24
N GLY A 64 -14.65 10.28 -6.19
CA GLY A 64 -13.83 10.31 -7.40
C GLY A 64 -12.40 9.82 -7.24
N PHE A 65 -12.02 9.32 -6.05
CA PHE A 65 -10.77 8.62 -5.81
C PHE A 65 -11.01 7.10 -5.71
N ALA A 66 -10.35 6.33 -6.55
CA ALA A 66 -10.34 4.87 -6.45
C ALA A 66 -8.89 4.39 -6.54
N ALA A 67 -8.51 3.47 -5.66
CA ALA A 67 -7.17 2.93 -5.70
C ALA A 67 -7.14 1.48 -5.24
N GLU A 68 -6.22 0.73 -5.82
CA GLU A 68 -6.00 -0.68 -5.56
C GLU A 68 -4.50 -0.96 -5.46
N ALA A 69 -4.12 -2.00 -4.72
CA ALA A 69 -2.76 -2.48 -4.62
C ALA A 69 -2.72 -4.01 -4.55
N TYR A 70 -1.63 -4.58 -5.06
CA TYR A 70 -1.37 -6.02 -5.04
C TYR A 70 -0.01 -6.24 -4.38
N LEU A 71 0.02 -6.87 -3.22
CA LEU A 71 1.26 -7.09 -2.46
C LEU A 71 1.53 -8.57 -2.24
N SER A 72 2.77 -8.98 -2.42
CA SER A 72 3.28 -10.29 -2.02
C SER A 72 4.17 -10.13 -0.78
N GLN A 73 4.44 -11.24 -0.10
CA GLN A 73 5.38 -11.27 1.01
C GLN A 73 6.54 -12.22 0.67
N PRO A 74 7.53 -11.76 -0.12
CA PRO A 74 8.64 -12.60 -0.56
C PRO A 74 9.58 -12.96 0.60
N GLU A 75 9.67 -12.10 1.61
CA GLU A 75 10.49 -12.29 2.82
C GLU A 75 9.66 -11.96 4.07
N ASP A 76 10.05 -12.51 5.22
CA ASP A 76 9.30 -12.34 6.48
C ASP A 76 9.08 -10.87 6.87
N ASN A 77 9.99 -9.97 6.45
CA ASN A 77 10.00 -8.56 6.80
C ASN A 77 9.83 -7.61 5.61
N LEU A 78 9.41 -8.11 4.44
CA LEU A 78 9.23 -7.30 3.24
C LEU A 78 7.90 -7.63 2.57
N LEU A 79 7.10 -6.60 2.26
CA LEU A 79 6.03 -6.68 1.28
C LEU A 79 6.45 -5.95 0.02
N ASP A 80 6.19 -6.52 -1.14
CA ASP A 80 6.48 -5.91 -2.43
C ASP A 80 5.29 -6.02 -3.38
N GLY A 81 5.15 -5.09 -4.31
CA GLY A 81 4.15 -5.22 -5.35
C GLY A 81 3.76 -3.94 -6.04
N THR A 82 2.55 -3.92 -6.60
CA THR A 82 2.08 -2.83 -7.46
C THR A 82 0.90 -2.10 -6.86
N TRP A 83 0.74 -0.85 -7.26
CA TRP A 83 -0.41 -0.03 -6.91
C TRP A 83 -0.91 0.75 -8.12
N SER A 84 -2.20 1.12 -8.09
CA SER A 84 -2.84 1.95 -9.09
C SER A 84 -3.84 2.88 -8.42
N GLU A 85 -3.79 4.16 -8.78
CA GLU A 85 -4.69 5.21 -8.30
C GLU A 85 -5.36 5.88 -9.48
N LEU A 86 -6.67 6.08 -9.37
CA LEU A 86 -7.47 6.87 -10.29
C LEU A 86 -8.02 8.06 -9.52
N GLU A 87 -7.54 9.24 -9.85
CA GLU A 87 -8.00 10.50 -9.29
C GLU A 87 -8.40 11.43 -10.42
N ASN A 88 -9.66 11.92 -10.40
CA ASN A 88 -10.17 12.88 -11.38
C ASN A 88 -9.97 12.46 -12.86
N GLY A 89 -10.00 11.15 -13.13
CA GLY A 89 -9.82 10.57 -14.48
C GLY A 89 -8.36 10.38 -14.92
N LEU A 90 -7.39 10.77 -14.09
CA LEU A 90 -5.97 10.46 -14.31
C LEU A 90 -5.60 9.20 -13.54
N ARG A 91 -5.02 8.22 -14.25
CA ARG A 91 -4.47 7.02 -13.61
C ARG A 91 -2.97 7.19 -13.38
N VAL A 92 -2.54 6.94 -12.15
CA VAL A 92 -1.14 6.86 -11.74
C VAL A 92 -0.88 5.45 -11.22
N THR A 93 0.26 4.87 -11.57
CA THR A 93 0.64 3.51 -11.19
C THR A 93 2.08 3.49 -10.71
N GLY A 94 2.44 2.40 -10.03
CA GLY A 94 3.81 2.19 -9.60
C GLY A 94 3.98 0.94 -8.76
N THR A 95 5.07 0.92 -8.00
CA THR A 95 5.41 -0.17 -7.08
C THR A 95 5.58 0.32 -5.66
N TRP A 96 5.38 -0.61 -4.73
CA TRP A 96 5.67 -0.45 -3.32
C TRP A 96 6.64 -1.51 -2.85
N ASP A 97 7.59 -1.06 -2.03
CA ASP A 97 8.35 -1.91 -1.13
C ASP A 97 8.03 -1.45 0.29
N ILE A 98 7.64 -2.38 1.17
CA ILE A 98 7.27 -2.08 2.56
C ILE A 98 8.11 -2.94 3.50
N GLU A 99 9.05 -2.29 4.18
CA GLU A 99 9.85 -2.92 5.22
C GLU A 99 9.05 -3.00 6.52
N LEU A 100 8.77 -4.22 6.98
CA LEU A 100 7.98 -4.48 8.18
C LEU A 100 8.84 -4.37 9.44
N LYS A 101 8.43 -3.50 10.38
CA LYS A 101 9.14 -3.27 11.67
C LYS A 101 8.15 -3.16 12.84
N GLU A 102 8.46 -3.87 13.93
CA GLU A 102 7.67 -3.85 15.17
C GLU A 102 7.76 -2.51 15.91
#